data_AF-A0A445AR71-F1
#
_entry.id   AF-A0A445AR71-F1
#
_cell.length_a   1.000
_cell.length_b   1.000
_cell.length_c   1.000
_cell.angle_alpha   90.00
_cell.angle_beta   90.00
_cell.angle_gamma   90.00
#
_symmetry.space_group_name_H-M   'P 1'
#
loop_
_entity.id
_entity.type
_entity.pdbx_description
1 polymer ?
#
loop_
_entity_poly.entity_id
_entity_poly.type
_entity_poly.pdbx_seq_one_letter_code
_entity_poly.pdbx_strand_id
1 'polypeptide(L)'
;MLKQHRELSMFVRRTIENNEEVGIRPGKTYQSFVAAAGGHRELNFIEKDVRNYITREVRNVLELDDAKEFGKYLADARSRAAYEYFGDVISFDTTYNTNR
;
A
#
# COMPACT_ATOMS: atom_id res chain seq x y z
N MET A 1 -14.22 17.27 12.22
CA MET A 1 -14.99 16.12 12.75
C MET A 1 -14.09 14.90 12.76
N LEU A 2 -13.92 14.27 13.92
CA LEU A 2 -12.89 13.26 14.20
C LEU A 2 -13.09 11.98 13.35
N LYS A 3 -12.04 11.60 12.60
CA LYS A 3 -11.95 10.34 11.86
C LYS A 3 -12.09 9.18 12.86
N GLN A 4 -13.23 8.52 12.91
CA GLN A 4 -13.35 7.26 13.65
C GLN A 4 -12.48 6.20 12.96
N HIS A 5 -11.36 5.87 13.58
CA HIS A 5 -10.54 4.72 13.23
C HIS A 5 -11.17 3.51 13.94
N ARG A 6 -12.28 2.97 13.40
CA ARG A 6 -12.78 1.67 13.85
C ARG A 6 -11.78 0.63 13.39
N GLU A 7 -11.14 -0.06 14.33
CA GLU A 7 -10.17 -1.09 13.99
C GLU A 7 -10.89 -2.36 13.52
N LEU A 8 -10.68 -2.71 12.25
CA LEU A 8 -11.11 -4.01 11.72
C LEU A 8 -10.15 -5.09 12.21
N SER A 9 -10.70 -6.25 12.59
CA SER A 9 -9.92 -7.46 12.91
C SER A 9 -9.06 -7.89 11.72
N MET A 10 -7.91 -8.53 11.98
CA MET A 10 -7.03 -9.08 10.94
C MET A 10 -7.77 -9.98 9.94
N PHE A 11 -8.68 -10.83 10.42
CA PHE A 11 -9.45 -11.72 9.56
C PHE A 11 -10.35 -10.93 8.58
N VAL A 12 -10.98 -9.87 9.07
CA VAL A 12 -11.85 -9.01 8.27
C VAL A 12 -11.02 -8.26 7.22
N ARG A 13 -9.87 -7.70 7.62
CA ARG A 13 -8.96 -7.00 6.70
C ARG A 13 -8.51 -7.89 5.55
N ARG A 14 -8.02 -9.10 5.86
CA ARG A 14 -7.54 -10.05 4.86
C ARG A 14 -8.63 -10.44 3.85
N THR A 15 -9.86 -10.62 4.33
CA THR A 15 -10.99 -10.94 3.46
C THR A 15 -11.37 -9.75 2.55
N ILE A 16 -11.29 -8.52 3.07
CA ILE A 16 -11.53 -7.31 2.26
C ILE A 16 -10.44 -7.14 1.20
N GLU A 17 -9.17 -7.35 1.55
CA GLU A 17 -8.03 -7.29 0.63
C GLU A 17 -8.18 -8.28 -0.52
N ASN A 18 -8.41 -9.56 -0.22
CA ASN A 18 -8.63 -10.59 -1.23
C ASN A 18 -9.79 -10.23 -2.18
N ASN A 19 -10.86 -9.66 -1.65
CA ASN A 19 -12.02 -9.25 -2.44
C ASN A 19 -11.74 -8.01 -3.32
N GLU A 20 -10.95 -7.04 -2.84
CA GLU A 20 -10.54 -5.88 -3.67
C GLU A 20 -9.58 -6.33 -4.78
N GLU A 21 -8.66 -7.26 -4.48
CA GLU A 21 -7.72 -7.81 -5.48
C GLU A 21 -8.45 -8.45 -6.66
N VAL A 22 -9.54 -9.17 -6.40
CA VAL A 22 -10.39 -9.76 -7.46
C VAL A 22 -11.48 -8.80 -7.97
N GLY A 23 -11.52 -7.55 -7.50
CA GLY A 23 -12.45 -6.52 -7.97
C GLY A 23 -13.90 -6.67 -7.49
N ILE A 24 -14.15 -7.40 -6.40
CA ILE A 24 -15.49 -7.50 -5.80
C ILE A 24 -15.87 -6.15 -5.19
N ARG A 25 -17.06 -5.66 -5.57
CA ARG A 25 -17.57 -4.37 -5.08
C ARG A 25 -17.63 -4.35 -3.53
N PRO A 26 -17.22 -3.27 -2.87
CA PRO A 26 -17.21 -3.16 -1.41
C PRO A 26 -18.56 -3.47 -0.75
N GLY A 27 -19.67 -3.07 -1.38
CA GLY A 27 -21.01 -3.38 -0.88
C GLY A 27 -21.32 -4.89 -0.88
N LYS A 28 -20.82 -5.65 -1.86
CA LYS A 28 -20.98 -7.11 -1.90
C LYS A 28 -20.11 -7.78 -0.83
N THR A 29 -18.88 -7.31 -0.64
CA THR A 29 -18.00 -7.74 0.47
C THR A 29 -18.63 -7.52 1.83
N TYR A 30 -19.24 -6.35 2.08
CA TYR A 30 -19.96 -6.11 3.32
C TYR A 30 -21.14 -7.08 3.50
N GLN A 31 -21.95 -7.28 2.46
CA GLN A 31 -23.10 -8.18 2.52
C GLN A 31 -22.70 -9.66 2.76
N SER A 32 -21.54 -10.11 2.28
CA SER A 32 -21.07 -11.47 2.62
C SER A 32 -20.76 -11.62 4.11
N PHE A 33 -20.24 -10.59 4.78
CA PHE A 33 -20.06 -10.62 6.23
C PHE A 33 -21.39 -10.62 6.98
N VAL A 34 -22.35 -9.84 6.52
CA VAL A 34 -23.70 -9.79 7.10
C VAL A 34 -24.36 -11.17 7.02
N ALA A 35 -24.27 -11.82 5.86
CA ALA A 35 -24.79 -13.17 5.66
C ALA A 35 -24.09 -14.19 6.57
N ALA A 36 -22.77 -14.11 6.74
CA ALA A 36 -22.01 -15.01 7.60
C ALA A 36 -22.27 -14.80 9.10
N ALA A 37 -22.47 -13.55 9.53
CA ALA A 37 -22.76 -13.21 10.92
C ALA A 37 -24.23 -13.41 11.31
N GLY A 38 -25.12 -13.64 10.34
CA GLY A 38 -26.55 -13.83 10.58
C GLY A 38 -27.34 -12.53 10.74
N GLY A 39 -26.72 -11.37 10.53
CA GLY A 39 -27.40 -10.09 10.69
C GLY A 39 -26.46 -8.88 10.65
N HIS A 40 -27.06 -7.70 10.42
CA HIS A 40 -26.32 -6.44 10.42
C HIS A 40 -25.88 -6.00 11.82
N ARG A 41 -26.64 -6.35 12.86
CA ARG A 41 -26.36 -5.96 14.24
C ARG A 41 -25.19 -6.75 14.85
N GLU A 42 -24.83 -7.85 14.19
CA GLU A 42 -23.85 -8.82 14.68
C GLU A 42 -22.43 -8.44 14.23
N LEU A 43 -22.32 -7.44 13.34
CA LEU A 43 -21.05 -6.85 12.92
C LEU A 43 -20.73 -5.60 13.74
N ASN A 44 -19.47 -5.48 14.14
CA ASN A 44 -18.94 -4.29 14.82
C ASN A 44 -18.50 -3.18 13.85
N PHE A 45 -18.71 -3.35 12.55
CA PHE A 45 -18.38 -2.40 11.49
C PHE A 45 -19.52 -2.28 10.48
N ILE A 46 -19.53 -1.18 9.73
CA ILE A 46 -20.53 -0.90 8.69
C ILE A 46 -19.91 -0.90 7.30
N GLU A 47 -20.74 -0.90 6.25
CA GLU A 47 -20.26 -0.87 4.86
C GLU A 47 -19.29 0.29 4.59
N LYS A 48 -19.51 1.43 5.24
CA LYS A 48 -18.62 2.60 5.14
C LYS A 48 -17.20 2.30 5.62
N ASP A 49 -17.04 1.43 6.62
CA ASP A 49 -15.73 1.05 7.14
C ASP A 49 -14.95 0.22 6.11
N VAL A 50 -15.64 -0.68 5.37
CA VAL A 50 -15.05 -1.44 4.25
C VAL A 50 -14.57 -0.49 3.15
N ARG A 51 -15.40 0.47 2.75
CA ARG A 51 -15.04 1.47 1.72
C ARG A 51 -13.84 2.32 2.17
N ASN A 52 -13.87 2.79 3.41
CA ASN A 52 -12.77 3.58 3.97
C ASN A 52 -11.46 2.79 4.02
N TYR A 53 -11.51 1.51 4.39
CA TYR A 53 -10.34 0.64 4.43
C TYR A 53 -9.70 0.45 3.05
N ILE A 54 -10.52 0.15 2.04
CA ILE A 54 -10.05 -0.02 0.65
C ILE A 54 -9.40 1.27 0.14
N THR A 55 -10.08 2.42 0.30
CA THR A 55 -9.53 3.69 -0.17
C THR A 55 -8.25 4.09 0.57
N ARG A 56 -8.19 3.88 1.88
CA ARG A 56 -7.11 4.44 2.71
C ARG A 56 -5.91 3.52 2.90
N GLU A 57 -6.13 2.22 3.00
CA GLU A 57 -5.06 1.27 3.29
C GLU A 57 -4.67 0.49 2.04
N VAL A 58 -5.64 -0.07 1.32
CA VAL A 58 -5.30 -0.92 0.17
C VAL A 58 -4.74 -0.09 -0.99
N ARG A 59 -5.45 0.96 -1.40
CA ARG A 59 -5.04 1.77 -2.56
C ARG A 59 -3.82 2.63 -2.30
N ASN A 60 -3.71 3.25 -1.11
CA ASN A 60 -2.54 4.06 -0.77
C ASN A 60 -1.26 3.22 -0.63
N VAL A 61 -1.35 1.97 -0.14
CA VAL A 61 -0.19 1.07 -0.08
C VAL A 61 0.23 0.64 -1.48
N LEU A 62 -0.72 0.29 -2.36
CA LEU A 62 -0.46 -0.01 -3.76
C LEU A 62 0.23 1.17 -4.49
N GLU A 63 -0.32 2.38 -4.35
CA GLU A 63 0.27 3.58 -4.97
C GLU A 63 1.69 3.86 -4.45
N LEU A 64 1.96 3.62 -3.17
CA LEU A 64 3.29 3.78 -2.59
C LEU A 64 4.29 2.76 -3.13
N ASP A 65 3.88 1.50 -3.26
CA ASP A 65 4.72 0.42 -3.81
C ASP A 65 5.03 0.68 -5.29
N ASP A 66 4.03 1.06 -6.08
CA ASP A 66 4.20 1.45 -7.49
C ASP A 66 5.17 2.64 -7.64
N ALA A 67 5.00 3.68 -6.83
CA ALA A 67 5.88 4.85 -6.85
C ALA A 67 7.33 4.50 -6.46
N LYS A 68 7.50 3.59 -5.49
CA LYS A 68 8.82 3.12 -5.06
C LYS A 68 9.49 2.28 -6.14
N GLU A 69 8.75 1.42 -6.83
CA GLU A 69 9.25 0.62 -7.94
C GLU A 69 9.66 1.50 -9.12
N PHE A 70 8.81 2.47 -9.49
CA PHE A 70 9.13 3.46 -10.51
C PHE A 70 10.38 4.27 -10.16
N GLY A 71 10.53 4.67 -8.89
CA GLY A 71 11.72 5.37 -8.41
C GLY A 71 13.01 4.57 -8.59
N LYS A 72 12.99 3.25 -8.33
CA LYS A 72 14.14 2.36 -8.57
C LYS A 72 14.48 2.27 -10.05
N TYR A 73 13.47 2.12 -10.91
CA TYR A 73 13.66 2.07 -12.36
C TYR A 73 14.31 3.35 -12.88
N LEU A 74 13.83 4.52 -12.45
CA LEU A 74 14.39 5.81 -12.86
C LEU A 74 15.83 5.99 -12.37
N ALA A 75 16.13 5.54 -11.14
CA ALA A 75 17.49 5.58 -10.61
C ALA A 75 18.46 4.69 -11.41
N ASP A 76 18.05 3.47 -11.78
CA ASP A 76 18.84 2.57 -12.64
C ASP A 76 19.07 3.18 -14.03
N ALA A 77 18.00 3.67 -14.68
CA ALA A 77 18.10 4.31 -15.98
C ALA A 77 19.05 5.52 -15.97
N ARG A 78 18.98 6.34 -14.91
CA ARG A 78 19.87 7.48 -14.74
C ARG A 78 21.32 7.05 -14.49
N SER A 79 21.54 6.00 -13.71
CA SER A 79 22.89 5.46 -13.47
C SER A 79 23.51 4.94 -14.75
N ARG A 80 22.76 4.17 -15.56
CA ARG A 80 23.25 3.67 -16.86
C ARG A 80 23.60 4.80 -17.82
N ALA A 81 22.74 5.82 -17.92
CA ALA A 81 23.01 6.99 -18.75
C ALA A 81 24.27 7.74 -18.30
N ALA A 82 24.52 7.84 -16.99
CA ALA A 82 25.73 8.45 -16.46
C ALA A 82 26.99 7.61 -16.78
N TYR A 83 26.92 6.29 -16.64
CA TYR A 83 28.02 5.38 -17.05
C TYR A 83 28.32 5.48 -18.54
N GLU A 84 27.30 5.59 -19.39
CA GLU A 84 27.50 5.71 -20.84
C GLU A 84 28.17 7.05 -21.22
N TYR A 85 27.78 8.15 -20.55
CA TYR A 85 28.35 9.46 -20.82
C TYR A 85 29.75 9.68 -20.24
N PHE A 86 29.97 9.25 -18.99
CA PHE A 86 31.22 9.50 -18.26
C PHE A 86 32.21 8.33 -18.30
N GLY A 87 31.79 7.13 -18.71
CA GLY A 87 32.58 5.90 -18.61
C GLY A 87 32.59 5.33 -17.19
N ASP A 88 33.73 4.79 -16.74
CA ASP A 88 33.90 4.30 -15.36
C ASP A 88 33.78 5.45 -14.35
N VAL A 89 32.68 5.45 -13.58
CA VAL A 89 32.48 6.40 -12.49
C VAL A 89 33.14 5.86 -11.22
N ILE A 90 34.27 6.43 -10.83
CA ILE A 90 34.90 6.15 -9.52
C ILE A 90 34.21 7.01 -8.46
N SER A 91 33.45 6.38 -7.54
CA SER A 91 32.92 7.05 -6.35
C SER A 91 33.94 7.01 -5.21
N PHE A 92 34.38 8.17 -4.75
CA PHE A 92 35.16 8.27 -3.51
C PHE A 92 34.22 8.40 -2.31
N ASP A 93 34.35 7.49 -1.34
CA ASP A 93 33.67 7.61 -0.06
C ASP A 93 34.19 8.86 0.66
N THR A 94 33.32 9.84 0.91
CA THR A 94 33.69 11.09 1.59
C THR A 94 33.96 10.89 3.08
N THR A 95 33.80 9.67 3.59
CA THR A 95 34.03 9.30 5.00
C THR A 95 35.51 9.26 5.39
N TYR A 96 36.44 9.22 4.43
CA TYR A 96 37.87 9.32 4.71
C TYR A 96 38.36 10.78 4.71
N ASN A 97 37.96 11.54 5.72
CA ASN A 97 38.84 12.60 6.24
C ASN A 97 39.75 11.97 7.32
N THR A 98 40.77 11.22 6.88
CA THR A 98 41.85 10.82 7.79
C THR A 98 42.77 12.02 8.04
N ASN A 99 42.58 12.59 9.23
CA ASN A 99 43.58 13.15 10.15
C ASN A 99 44.76 13.99 9.62
N ARG A 100 44.74 15.25 10.14
CA ARG A 100 45.82 15.99 10.84
C ARG A 100 46.99 16.57 10.05
#